data_AF-A0A7C3DT27-F1
#
_entry.id   AF-A0A7C3DT27-F1
#
_cell.length_a   1.000
_cell.length_b   1.000
_cell.length_c   1.000
_cell.angle_alpha   90.00
_cell.angle_beta   90.00
_cell.angle_gamma   90.00
#
_symmetry.space_group_name_H-M   'P 1'
#
loop_
_entity.id
_entity.type
_entity.pdbx_description
1 polymer ?
#
loop_
_entity_poly.entity_id
_entity_poly.type
_entity_poly.pdbx_seq_one_letter_code
_entity_poly.pdbx_strand_id
1 'polypeptide(L)'
;MRAGSRKGRRGNALIEFGLALALLLPLYVWMLVFGLDLKRMMQTGQVSRDAGHMYARGVDFSLPGNQDLLVRLAAGMHMTRTGGSGVVILTRLLKVGSQECTDGGVALASCSNLGKTVVTQRVVVGNAGLKPSKVASPPGTLLQADGSITPADYLTKSGAVATGFESILPLANGETAYVAEAWFESPVKNFPTMNNRGPIYARTIF
;
A
#
# COMPACT_ATOMS: atom_id res chain seq x y z
N MET A 1 29.47 71.38 -10.69
CA MET A 1 28.52 70.29 -10.36
C MET A 1 28.05 69.64 -11.66
N ARG A 2 28.52 68.43 -11.99
CA ARG A 2 28.12 67.71 -13.22
C ARG A 2 26.92 66.81 -12.92
N ALA A 3 25.77 67.15 -13.49
CA ALA A 3 24.57 66.31 -13.44
C ALA A 3 24.75 65.09 -14.35
N GLY A 4 24.97 63.91 -13.77
CA GLY A 4 25.04 62.64 -14.48
C GLY A 4 23.66 62.23 -15.02
N SER A 5 23.58 61.95 -16.32
CA SER A 5 22.34 61.61 -17.02
C SER A 5 21.81 60.22 -16.61
N ARG A 6 20.67 60.19 -15.92
CA ARG A 6 19.95 58.96 -15.52
C ARG A 6 19.14 58.34 -16.67
N LYS A 7 19.72 58.11 -17.85
CA LYS A 7 18.96 57.69 -19.05
C LYS A 7 19.02 56.19 -19.41
N GLY A 8 19.73 55.35 -18.64
CA GLY A 8 19.87 53.90 -18.92
C GLY A 8 19.07 52.93 -18.02
N ARG A 9 18.27 53.44 -17.06
CA ARG A 9 17.63 52.61 -16.01
C ARG A 9 16.19 52.15 -16.29
N ARG A 10 15.68 52.33 -17.50
CA ARG A 10 14.30 51.98 -17.87
C ARG A 10 14.31 50.78 -18.82
N GLY A 11 14.26 49.56 -18.26
CA GLY A 11 14.18 48.32 -19.04
C GLY A 11 14.80 47.10 -18.36
N ASN A 12 15.83 47.29 -17.53
CA ASN A 12 16.53 46.18 -16.88
C ASN A 12 15.63 45.37 -15.92
N ALA A 13 14.69 46.05 -15.25
CA ALA A 13 13.77 45.42 -14.31
C ALA A 13 12.82 44.40 -14.97
N LEU A 14 12.44 44.59 -16.24
CA LEU A 14 11.57 43.64 -16.96
C LEU A 14 12.33 42.36 -17.34
N ILE A 15 13.60 42.50 -17.74
CA ILE A 15 14.46 41.36 -18.08
C ILE A 15 14.81 40.57 -16.81
N GLU A 16 15.15 41.27 -15.72
CA GLU A 16 15.44 40.66 -14.42
C GLU A 16 14.20 39.94 -13.85
N PHE A 17 13.01 40.54 -13.95
CA PHE A 17 11.76 39.90 -13.57
C PHE A 17 11.42 38.69 -14.45
N GLY A 18 11.65 38.78 -15.77
CA GLY A 18 11.47 37.67 -16.70
C GLY A 18 12.38 36.48 -16.38
N LEU A 19 13.66 36.74 -16.09
CA LEU A 19 14.62 35.72 -15.67
C LEU A 19 14.27 35.12 -14.30
N ALA A 20 13.81 35.94 -13.35
CA ALA A 20 13.34 35.47 -12.06
C ALA A 20 12.09 34.58 -12.20
N LEU A 21 11.12 34.96 -13.02
CA LEU A 21 9.92 34.16 -13.29
C LEU A 21 10.24 32.85 -13.99
N ALA A 22 11.21 32.84 -14.91
CA ALA A 22 11.66 31.63 -15.58
C ALA A 22 12.18 30.56 -14.59
N LEU A 23 12.73 31.00 -13.45
CA LEU A 23 13.16 30.10 -12.37
C LEU A 23 12.05 29.80 -11.36
N LEU A 24 11.28 30.81 -10.96
CA LEU A 24 10.29 30.69 -9.88
C LEU A 24 9.05 29.91 -10.31
N LEU A 25 8.60 30.03 -11.57
CA LEU A 25 7.39 29.35 -12.03
C LEU A 25 7.56 27.81 -12.04
N PRO A 26 8.64 27.23 -12.63
CA PRO A 26 8.86 25.79 -12.52
C PRO A 26 8.98 25.33 -11.07
N LEU A 27 9.70 26.07 -10.22
CA LEU A 27 9.88 25.71 -8.81
C LEU A 27 8.53 25.64 -8.07
N TYR A 28 7.65 26.61 -8.29
CA TYR A 28 6.34 26.65 -7.66
C TYR A 28 5.44 25.50 -8.15
N VAL A 29 5.45 25.22 -9.45
CA VAL A 29 4.72 24.07 -10.01
C VAL A 29 5.22 22.76 -9.41
N TRP A 30 6.54 22.55 -9.33
CA TRP A 30 7.09 21.35 -8.71
C TRP A 30 6.70 21.23 -7.23
N MET A 31 6.75 22.32 -6.47
CA MET A 31 6.33 22.32 -5.06
C MET A 31 4.87 21.89 -4.90
N LEU A 32 3.96 22.38 -5.76
CA LEU A 32 2.55 21.98 -5.74
C LEU A 32 2.40 20.49 -6.04
N VAL A 33 3.10 19.98 -7.06
CA VAL A 33 3.04 18.57 -7.46
C VAL A 33 3.53 17.67 -6.31
N PHE A 34 4.66 18.00 -5.68
CA PHE A 34 5.15 17.25 -4.51
C PHE A 34 4.21 17.36 -3.30
N GLY A 35 3.57 18.52 -3.08
CA GLY A 35 2.59 18.69 -2.00
C GLY A 35 1.35 17.81 -2.17
N LEU A 36 0.85 17.66 -3.40
CA LEU A 36 -0.28 16.78 -3.70
C LEU A 36 0.06 15.30 -3.47
N ASP A 37 1.27 14.87 -3.85
CA ASP A 37 1.74 13.51 -3.58
C ASP A 37 1.94 13.25 -2.08
N LEU A 38 2.53 14.21 -1.36
CA LEU A 38 2.72 14.09 0.09
C LEU A 38 1.36 13.95 0.80
N LYS A 39 0.36 14.74 0.41
CA LYS A 39 -1.00 14.62 0.93
C LYS A 39 -1.56 13.22 0.67
N ARG A 40 -1.41 12.70 -0.54
CA ARG A 40 -1.89 11.34 -0.88
C ARG A 40 -1.15 10.28 -0.07
N MET A 41 0.16 10.41 0.13
CA MET A 41 0.95 9.50 0.96
C MET A 41 0.47 9.46 2.41
N MET A 42 0.17 10.61 3.01
CA MET A 42 -0.38 10.66 4.37
C MET A 42 -1.76 9.98 4.45
N GLN A 43 -2.65 10.23 3.48
CA GLN A 43 -3.98 9.60 3.42
C GLN A 43 -3.88 8.07 3.24
N THR A 44 -3.02 7.60 2.32
CA THR A 44 -2.78 6.18 2.10
C THR A 44 -2.23 5.50 3.36
N GLY A 45 -1.35 6.17 4.10
CA GLY A 45 -0.85 5.71 5.39
C GLY A 45 -1.94 5.60 6.47
N GLN A 46 -2.83 6.58 6.55
CA GLN A 46 -3.97 6.57 7.48
C GLN A 46 -4.92 5.40 7.17
N VAL A 47 -5.31 5.23 5.90
CA VAL A 47 -6.19 4.12 5.50
C VAL A 47 -5.56 2.76 5.78
N SER A 48 -4.26 2.58 5.48
CA SER A 48 -3.54 1.33 5.81
C SER A 48 -3.63 1.04 7.31
N ARG A 49 -3.35 2.03 8.15
CA ARG A 49 -3.34 1.89 9.61
C ARG A 49 -4.71 1.58 10.17
N ASP A 50 -5.72 2.34 9.76
CA ASP A 50 -7.08 2.19 10.30
C ASP A 50 -7.70 0.85 9.87
N ALA A 51 -7.52 0.48 8.59
CA ALA A 51 -7.96 -0.80 8.08
C ALA A 51 -7.26 -1.97 8.77
N GLY A 52 -5.94 -1.86 8.97
CA GLY A 52 -5.18 -2.92 9.64
C GLY A 52 -5.51 -3.04 11.12
N HIS A 53 -5.77 -1.93 11.83
CA HIS A 53 -6.26 -1.98 13.21
C HIS A 53 -7.65 -2.64 13.33
N MET A 54 -8.55 -2.37 12.39
CA MET A 54 -9.86 -3.04 12.35
C MET A 54 -9.69 -4.54 12.05
N TYR A 55 -8.82 -4.87 11.09
CA TYR A 55 -8.56 -6.26 10.70
C TYR A 55 -7.92 -7.08 11.83
N ALA A 56 -6.93 -6.52 12.53
CA ALA A 56 -6.28 -7.14 13.68
C ALA A 56 -7.25 -7.36 14.85
N ARG A 57 -8.28 -6.52 14.99
CA ARG A 57 -9.35 -6.67 16.00
C ARG A 57 -10.46 -7.64 15.59
N GLY A 58 -10.33 -8.32 14.44
CA GLY A 58 -11.27 -9.34 14.00
C GLY A 58 -12.44 -8.82 13.15
N VAL A 59 -12.37 -7.61 12.61
CA VAL A 59 -13.35 -7.17 11.60
C VAL A 59 -13.14 -7.97 10.31
N ASP A 60 -14.20 -8.65 9.86
CA ASP A 60 -14.16 -9.45 8.64
C ASP A 60 -14.46 -8.61 7.40
N PHE A 61 -13.42 -8.33 6.60
CA PHE A 61 -13.55 -7.56 5.37
C PHE A 61 -13.96 -8.40 4.14
N SER A 62 -14.26 -9.70 4.31
CA SER A 62 -14.93 -10.48 3.26
C SER A 62 -16.37 -10.00 3.04
N LEU A 63 -16.98 -9.43 4.08
CA LEU A 63 -18.36 -8.95 4.07
C LEU A 63 -18.48 -7.57 3.41
N PRO A 64 -19.46 -7.37 2.50
CA PRO A 64 -19.61 -6.13 1.74
C PRO A 64 -19.85 -4.89 2.62
N GLY A 65 -20.54 -5.06 3.76
CA GLY A 65 -20.77 -3.96 4.71
C GLY A 65 -19.48 -3.44 5.35
N ASN A 66 -18.53 -4.32 5.64
CA ASN A 66 -17.23 -3.94 6.20
C ASN A 66 -16.30 -3.36 5.11
N GLN A 67 -16.45 -3.82 3.87
CA GLN A 67 -15.77 -3.21 2.72
C GLN A 67 -16.22 -1.76 2.49
N ASP A 68 -17.49 -1.43 2.72
CA ASP A 68 -17.97 -0.05 2.65
C ASP A 68 -17.32 0.87 3.67
N LEU A 69 -17.05 0.37 4.87
CA LEU A 69 -16.32 1.14 5.88
C LEU A 69 -14.92 1.49 5.36
N LEU A 70 -14.24 0.53 4.74
CA LEU A 70 -12.94 0.73 4.10
C LEU A 70 -13.00 1.77 2.96
N VAL A 71 -14.03 1.71 2.11
CA VAL A 71 -14.25 2.69 1.05
C VAL A 71 -14.53 4.08 1.62
N ARG A 72 -15.25 4.18 2.75
CA ARG A 72 -15.50 5.46 3.45
C ARG A 72 -14.24 6.01 4.10
N LEU A 73 -13.37 5.17 4.67
CA LEU A 73 -12.05 5.59 5.14
C LEU A 73 -11.20 6.16 4.00
N ALA A 74 -11.36 5.61 2.79
CA ALA A 74 -10.72 6.07 1.57
C ALA A 74 -11.49 7.19 0.83
N ALA A 75 -12.36 7.93 1.51
CA ALA A 75 -13.15 9.00 0.89
C ALA A 75 -12.27 10.04 0.16
N GLY A 76 -12.66 10.40 -1.06
CA GLY A 76 -11.88 11.32 -1.92
C GLY A 76 -10.64 10.71 -2.58
N MET A 77 -10.45 9.39 -2.49
CA MET A 77 -9.37 8.65 -3.18
C MET A 77 -9.88 7.78 -4.34
N HIS A 78 -11.17 7.87 -4.66
CA HIS A 78 -11.83 7.16 -5.77
C HIS A 78 -11.65 5.64 -5.75
N MET A 79 -11.61 5.05 -4.56
CA MET A 79 -11.66 3.60 -4.37
C MET A 79 -13.12 3.13 -4.31
N THR A 80 -13.41 1.95 -4.85
CA THR A 80 -14.69 1.27 -4.69
C THR A 80 -14.46 -0.13 -4.11
N ARG A 81 -15.50 -0.96 -3.94
CA ARG A 81 -15.33 -2.32 -3.37
C ARG A 81 -14.50 -3.24 -4.27
N THR A 82 -14.66 -3.12 -5.59
CA THR A 82 -14.07 -4.03 -6.59
C THR A 82 -13.25 -3.31 -7.66
N GLY A 83 -12.98 -2.02 -7.50
CA GLY A 83 -12.31 -1.22 -8.50
C GLY A 83 -11.87 0.16 -8.02
N GLY A 84 -11.75 1.08 -8.96
CA GLY A 84 -11.32 2.45 -8.72
C GLY A 84 -9.81 2.64 -8.76
N SER A 85 -9.37 3.74 -8.15
CA SER A 85 -7.97 4.21 -8.15
C SER A 85 -7.18 3.76 -6.92
N GLY A 86 -7.67 2.75 -6.19
CA GLY A 86 -7.01 2.26 -4.99
C GLY A 86 -7.34 0.80 -4.69
N VAL A 87 -6.45 0.15 -3.95
CA VAL A 87 -6.62 -1.20 -3.43
C VAL A 87 -6.03 -1.31 -2.03
N VAL A 88 -6.76 -1.94 -1.13
CA VAL A 88 -6.29 -2.33 0.20
C VAL A 88 -6.26 -3.85 0.27
N ILE A 89 -5.10 -4.39 0.64
CA ILE A 89 -4.85 -5.82 0.75
C ILE A 89 -4.57 -6.11 2.22
N LEU A 90 -5.42 -6.94 2.81
CA LEU A 90 -5.30 -7.40 4.18
C LEU A 90 -4.81 -8.85 4.15
N THR A 91 -3.77 -9.15 4.90
CA THR A 91 -3.15 -10.49 4.93
C THR A 91 -2.89 -10.88 6.37
N ARG A 92 -3.36 -12.06 6.77
CA ARG A 92 -3.00 -12.71 8.03
C ARG A 92 -1.91 -13.73 7.78
N LEU A 93 -0.88 -13.65 8.60
CA LEU A 93 0.28 -14.50 8.57
C LEU A 93 0.36 -15.33 9.85
N LEU A 94 0.87 -16.54 9.73
CA LEU A 94 1.16 -17.44 10.85
C LEU A 94 2.53 -18.06 10.63
N LYS A 95 3.35 -18.13 11.67
CA LYS A 95 4.56 -18.94 11.67
C LYS A 95 4.23 -20.38 12.01
N VAL A 96 4.45 -21.28 11.06
CA VAL A 96 4.15 -22.70 11.25
C VAL A 96 5.22 -23.34 12.11
N GLY A 97 4.86 -23.81 13.30
CA GLY A 97 5.65 -24.71 14.12
C GLY A 97 5.09 -26.14 14.11
N SER A 98 5.65 -26.99 14.97
CA SER A 98 5.24 -28.38 15.09
C SER A 98 3.82 -28.54 15.64
N GLN A 99 3.40 -27.63 16.52
CA GLN A 99 2.08 -27.65 17.13
C GLN A 99 1.01 -27.34 16.08
N GLU A 100 1.24 -26.33 15.24
CA GLU A 100 0.32 -25.90 14.18
C GLU A 100 0.14 -26.99 13.12
N CYS A 101 1.19 -27.75 12.79
CA CYS A 101 1.06 -28.91 11.91
C CYS A 101 0.14 -29.98 12.53
N THR A 102 0.33 -30.27 13.82
CA THR A 102 -0.43 -31.29 14.55
C THR A 102 -1.90 -30.90 14.70
N ASP A 103 -2.15 -29.65 15.10
CA ASP A 103 -3.51 -29.09 15.27
C ASP A 103 -4.24 -28.96 13.93
N GLY A 104 -3.50 -28.72 12.83
CA GLY A 104 -4.03 -28.74 11.47
C GLY A 104 -4.27 -30.14 10.89
N GLY A 105 -4.03 -31.21 11.67
CA GLY A 105 -4.26 -32.59 11.25
C GLY A 105 -3.24 -33.13 10.24
N VAL A 106 -2.07 -32.48 10.12
CA VAL A 106 -1.00 -32.88 9.20
C VAL A 106 0.15 -33.49 9.99
N ALA A 107 0.53 -34.73 9.64
CA ALA A 107 1.71 -35.36 10.24
C ALA A 107 2.96 -34.50 10.01
N LEU A 108 3.84 -34.37 11.02
CA LEU A 108 5.05 -33.54 10.92
C LEU A 108 5.90 -33.87 9.68
N ALA A 109 6.00 -35.16 9.31
CA ALA A 109 6.75 -35.60 8.13
C ALA A 109 6.18 -35.07 6.80
N SER A 110 4.89 -34.75 6.77
CA SER A 110 4.17 -34.23 5.60
C SER A 110 3.99 -32.70 5.64
N CYS A 111 4.44 -32.04 6.71
CA CYS A 111 4.31 -30.59 6.90
C CYS A 111 5.45 -29.84 6.20
N SER A 112 5.33 -29.64 4.88
CA SER A 112 6.37 -29.02 4.04
C SER A 112 6.67 -27.54 4.37
N ASN A 113 5.73 -26.87 5.03
CA ASN A 113 5.87 -25.47 5.44
C ASN A 113 6.30 -25.29 6.91
N LEU A 114 6.70 -26.37 7.60
CA LEU A 114 7.26 -26.29 8.95
C LEU A 114 8.42 -25.28 9.02
N GLY A 115 8.38 -24.38 10.00
CA GLY A 115 9.36 -23.33 10.22
C GLY A 115 9.24 -22.11 9.29
N LYS A 116 8.22 -22.06 8.42
CA LYS A 116 7.99 -20.94 7.49
C LYS A 116 6.81 -20.09 7.92
N THR A 117 6.83 -18.81 7.57
CA THR A 117 5.66 -17.94 7.69
C THR A 117 4.76 -18.14 6.48
N VAL A 118 3.49 -18.46 6.74
CA VAL A 118 2.47 -18.75 5.73
C VAL A 118 1.29 -17.80 5.85
N VAL A 119 0.61 -17.58 4.73
CA VAL A 119 -0.65 -16.84 4.67
C VAL A 119 -1.79 -17.76 5.09
N THR A 120 -2.56 -17.32 6.07
CA THR A 120 -3.77 -18.03 6.52
C THR A 120 -5.04 -17.36 6.02
N GLN A 121 -4.99 -16.05 5.74
CA GLN A 121 -6.10 -15.32 5.13
C GLN A 121 -5.57 -14.15 4.30
N ARG A 122 -6.20 -13.88 3.17
CA ARG A 122 -5.98 -12.69 2.35
C ARG A 122 -7.29 -12.15 1.81
N VAL A 123 -7.56 -10.89 2.08
CA VAL A 123 -8.73 -10.16 1.57
C VAL A 123 -8.25 -8.96 0.76
N VAL A 124 -8.79 -8.79 -0.45
CA VAL A 124 -8.46 -7.68 -1.34
C VAL A 124 -9.73 -6.85 -1.55
N VAL A 125 -9.66 -5.56 -1.23
CA VAL A 125 -10.74 -4.61 -1.45
C VAL A 125 -10.26 -3.53 -2.40
N GLY A 126 -11.05 -3.20 -3.41
CA GLY A 126 -10.72 -2.23 -4.45
C GLY A 126 -10.20 -2.88 -5.73
N ASN A 127 -9.37 -2.14 -6.46
CA ASN A 127 -8.84 -2.57 -7.75
C ASN A 127 -7.70 -3.60 -7.59
N ALA A 128 -8.04 -4.88 -7.56
CA ALA A 128 -7.07 -5.97 -7.44
C ALA A 128 -5.99 -5.96 -8.55
N GLY A 129 -6.28 -5.38 -9.71
CA GLY A 129 -5.33 -5.24 -10.82
C GLY A 129 -4.36 -4.07 -10.69
N LEU A 130 -4.55 -3.16 -9.71
CA LEU A 130 -3.72 -1.97 -9.58
C LEU A 130 -2.26 -2.31 -9.23
N LYS A 131 -2.07 -3.05 -8.14
CA LYS A 131 -0.77 -3.58 -7.69
C LYS A 131 -0.94 -4.84 -6.85
N PRO A 132 -0.03 -5.83 -6.97
CA PRO A 132 -0.01 -6.98 -6.10
C PRO A 132 0.49 -6.62 -4.68
N SER A 133 0.27 -7.54 -3.74
CA SER A 133 0.88 -7.48 -2.39
C SER A 133 2.41 -7.58 -2.49
N LYS A 134 3.15 -6.85 -1.65
CA LYS A 134 4.60 -7.04 -1.50
C LYS A 134 4.96 -8.12 -0.48
N VAL A 135 3.99 -8.61 0.28
CA VAL A 135 4.18 -9.61 1.35
C VAL A 135 3.97 -11.00 0.79
N ALA A 136 2.79 -11.26 0.26
CA ALA A 136 2.44 -12.56 -0.29
C ALA A 136 1.22 -12.44 -1.22
N SER A 137 1.25 -13.19 -2.32
CA SER A 137 0.12 -13.28 -3.25
C SER A 137 -0.19 -14.74 -3.51
N PRO A 138 -0.86 -15.43 -2.56
CA PRO A 138 -1.26 -16.82 -2.75
C PRO A 138 -2.13 -16.96 -4.00
N PRO A 139 -2.03 -18.09 -4.73
CA PRO A 139 -2.89 -18.37 -5.87
C PRO A 139 -4.37 -18.33 -5.46
N GLY A 140 -5.22 -17.79 -6.34
CA GLY A 140 -6.66 -17.72 -6.08
C GLY A 140 -7.32 -19.08 -5.84
N THR A 141 -6.73 -20.16 -6.32
CA THR A 141 -7.18 -21.54 -6.08
C THR A 141 -7.03 -22.01 -4.63
N LEU A 142 -6.22 -21.34 -3.82
CA LEU A 142 -6.05 -21.63 -2.39
C LEU A 142 -6.98 -20.81 -1.50
N LEU A 143 -7.55 -19.73 -2.03
CA LEU A 143 -8.38 -18.81 -1.27
C LEU A 143 -9.84 -19.26 -1.33
N GLN A 144 -10.44 -19.38 -0.15
CA GLN A 144 -11.88 -19.54 0.01
C GLN A 144 -12.61 -18.21 -0.24
N ALA A 145 -13.95 -18.25 -0.27
CA ALA A 145 -14.77 -17.06 -0.53
C ALA A 145 -14.58 -15.93 0.51
N ASP A 146 -14.22 -16.29 1.75
CA ASP A 146 -13.89 -15.37 2.84
C ASP A 146 -12.42 -14.91 2.84
N GLY A 147 -11.65 -15.35 1.82
CA GLY A 147 -10.22 -15.10 1.70
C GLY A 147 -9.35 -15.98 2.59
N SER A 148 -9.90 -16.92 3.35
CA SER A 148 -9.11 -17.84 4.18
C SER A 148 -8.48 -18.96 3.35
N ILE A 149 -7.39 -19.52 3.85
CA ILE A 149 -6.74 -20.72 3.30
C ILE A 149 -6.95 -21.85 4.31
N THR A 150 -7.30 -23.05 3.83
CA THR A 150 -7.53 -24.20 4.73
C THR A 150 -6.23 -24.64 5.41
N PRO A 151 -6.28 -25.20 6.64
CA PRO A 151 -5.09 -25.71 7.33
C PRO A 151 -4.25 -26.68 6.52
N ALA A 152 -4.89 -27.66 5.89
CA ALA A 152 -4.18 -28.61 5.03
C ALA A 152 -3.39 -27.90 3.92
N ASP A 153 -3.94 -26.83 3.34
CA ASP A 153 -3.31 -26.11 2.24
C ASP A 153 -2.20 -25.18 2.70
N TYR A 154 -2.40 -24.35 3.74
CA TYR A 154 -1.33 -23.45 4.18
C TYR A 154 -0.17 -24.20 4.85
N LEU A 155 -0.39 -25.41 5.38
CA LEU A 155 0.66 -26.25 5.98
C LEU A 155 1.49 -27.03 4.95
N THR A 156 0.92 -27.34 3.78
CA THR A 156 1.55 -28.25 2.80
C THR A 156 1.89 -27.62 1.45
N LYS A 157 1.22 -26.53 1.06
CA LYS A 157 1.40 -25.92 -0.26
C LYS A 157 2.35 -24.74 -0.21
N SER A 158 3.36 -24.74 -1.08
CA SER A 158 4.36 -23.67 -1.18
C SER A 158 3.78 -22.32 -1.59
N GLY A 159 2.64 -22.32 -2.31
CA GLY A 159 1.94 -21.11 -2.74
C GLY A 159 1.38 -20.27 -1.58
N ALA A 160 1.25 -20.84 -0.37
CA ALA A 160 0.83 -20.11 0.82
C ALA A 160 2.01 -19.44 1.55
N VAL A 161 3.26 -19.71 1.19
CA VAL A 161 4.44 -19.21 1.91
C VAL A 161 4.68 -17.72 1.61
N ALA A 162 4.78 -16.91 2.67
CA ALA A 162 5.15 -15.50 2.58
C ALA A 162 6.67 -15.34 2.51
N THR A 163 7.22 -15.55 1.31
CA THR A 163 8.67 -15.56 1.09
C THR A 163 9.28 -14.19 1.42
N GLY A 164 10.27 -14.16 2.31
CA GLY A 164 10.98 -12.95 2.72
C GLY A 164 10.30 -12.16 3.84
N PHE A 165 9.12 -12.54 4.33
CA PHE A 165 8.46 -11.84 5.43
C PHE A 165 9.27 -11.85 6.73
N GLU A 166 10.01 -12.94 7.00
CA GLU A 166 10.90 -13.07 8.16
C GLU A 166 11.96 -11.96 8.25
N SER A 167 12.35 -11.37 7.11
CA SER A 167 13.29 -10.24 7.09
C SER A 167 12.66 -8.90 7.48
N ILE A 168 11.32 -8.83 7.47
CA ILE A 168 10.53 -7.67 7.84
C ILE A 168 10.15 -7.75 9.32
N LEU A 169 9.58 -8.88 9.74
CA LEU A 169 9.22 -9.16 11.12
C LEU A 169 9.45 -10.67 11.38
N PRO A 170 10.46 -11.04 12.17
CA PRO A 170 10.66 -12.43 12.56
C PRO A 170 9.56 -12.84 13.54
N LEU A 171 8.85 -13.93 13.22
CA LEU A 171 7.79 -14.47 14.05
C LEU A 171 8.26 -15.74 14.76
N ALA A 172 7.88 -15.88 16.04
CA ALA A 172 8.04 -17.13 16.76
C ALA A 172 7.01 -18.17 16.30
N ASN A 173 7.28 -19.46 16.51
CA ASN A 173 6.33 -20.52 16.15
C ASN A 173 4.97 -20.29 16.83
N GLY A 174 3.89 -20.38 16.05
CA GLY A 174 2.52 -20.12 16.52
C GLY A 174 2.13 -18.65 16.59
N GLU A 175 3.07 -17.73 16.36
CA GLU A 175 2.79 -16.31 16.34
C GLU A 175 2.10 -15.90 15.03
N THR A 176 1.14 -14.98 15.15
CA THR A 176 0.38 -14.44 14.03
C THR A 176 0.66 -12.96 13.85
N ALA A 177 0.71 -12.52 12.60
CA ALA A 177 0.84 -11.11 12.26
C ALA A 177 -0.27 -10.70 11.29
N TYR A 178 -0.73 -9.47 11.42
CA TYR A 178 -1.76 -8.89 10.56
C TYR A 178 -1.13 -7.77 9.75
N VAL A 179 -1.15 -7.91 8.43
CA VAL A 179 -0.58 -6.94 7.52
C VAL A 179 -1.67 -6.27 6.72
N ALA A 180 -1.69 -4.95 6.74
CA ALA A 180 -2.48 -4.14 5.83
C ALA A 180 -1.55 -3.41 4.87
N GLU A 181 -1.81 -3.58 3.58
CA GLU A 181 -1.13 -2.89 2.49
C GLU A 181 -2.14 -2.05 1.73
N ALA A 182 -1.79 -0.80 1.47
CA ALA A 182 -2.63 0.13 0.73
C ALA A 182 -1.87 0.68 -0.48
N TRP A 183 -2.52 0.66 -1.63
CA TRP A 183 -2.03 1.24 -2.87
C TRP A 183 -3.06 2.21 -3.42
N PHE A 184 -2.66 3.45 -3.70
CA PHE A 184 -3.54 4.44 -4.33
C PHE A 184 -2.82 5.17 -5.45
N GLU A 185 -3.52 5.47 -6.53
CA GLU A 185 -2.95 6.25 -7.62
C GLU A 185 -2.56 7.65 -7.14
N SER A 186 -1.40 8.11 -7.62
CA SER A 186 -0.95 9.47 -7.40
C SER A 186 -1.92 10.45 -8.09
N PRO A 187 -2.32 11.56 -7.42
CA PRO A 187 -3.17 12.58 -8.05
C PRO A 187 -2.47 13.28 -9.22
N VAL A 188 -1.15 13.17 -9.33
CA VAL A 188 -0.32 13.77 -10.39
C VAL A 188 0.20 12.73 -11.37
N LYS A 189 -0.39 11.53 -11.40
CA LYS A 189 -0.06 10.46 -12.36
C LYS A 189 -0.08 10.94 -13.83
N ASN A 190 -1.04 11.80 -14.16
CA ASN A 190 -1.20 12.37 -15.51
C ASN A 190 -0.68 13.81 -15.62
N PHE A 191 0.15 14.27 -14.68
CA PHE A 191 0.70 15.61 -14.75
C PHE A 191 1.65 15.71 -15.96
N PRO A 192 1.58 16.77 -16.78
CA PRO A 192 2.33 16.91 -18.04
C PRO A 192 3.82 17.19 -17.80
N THR A 193 4.49 16.23 -17.17
CA THR A 193 5.93 16.16 -16.94
C THR A 193 6.38 14.71 -17.17
N MET A 194 7.64 14.48 -17.55
CA MET A 194 8.14 13.18 -18.02
C MET A 194 8.13 12.03 -16.98
N ASN A 195 7.51 12.20 -15.82
CA ASN A 195 7.50 11.21 -14.74
C ASN A 195 6.10 10.59 -14.61
N ASN A 196 5.91 9.42 -15.24
CA ASN A 196 4.72 8.59 -15.00
C ASN A 196 4.78 8.05 -13.55
N ARG A 197 4.17 8.79 -12.61
CA ARG A 197 4.21 8.44 -11.19
C ARG A 197 3.32 7.24 -10.91
N GLY A 198 3.94 6.19 -10.38
CA GLY A 198 3.23 4.98 -9.97
C GLY A 198 2.34 5.18 -8.74
N PRO A 199 1.54 4.16 -8.39
CA PRO A 199 0.72 4.18 -7.17
C PRO A 199 1.57 4.32 -5.91
N ILE A 200 1.06 5.09 -4.95
CA ILE A 200 1.66 5.31 -3.64
C ILE A 200 1.34 4.12 -2.75
N TYR A 201 2.35 3.63 -2.02
CA TYR A 201 2.28 2.47 -1.15
C TYR A 201 2.35 2.87 0.32
N ALA A 202 1.51 2.25 1.15
CA ALA A 202 1.72 2.19 2.59
C ALA A 202 1.53 0.75 3.08
N ARG A 203 2.24 0.42 4.16
CA ARG A 203 2.10 -0.85 4.86
C ARG A 203 2.10 -0.60 6.36
N THR A 204 1.25 -1.33 7.05
CA THR A 204 1.18 -1.39 8.51
C THR A 204 1.08 -2.84 8.95
N ILE A 205 1.81 -3.20 10.00
CA ILE A 205 1.89 -4.56 10.55
C ILE A 205 1.46 -4.46 12.02
N PHE A 206 0.62 -5.40 12.45
CA PHE A 206 0.10 -5.53 13.81
C PHE A 206 0.38 -6.93 14.34
#